data_AF-A0AAV3KYX1-F1
#
_entry.id   AF-A0AAV3KYX1-F1
#
_cell.length_a   1.000
_cell.length_b   1.000
_cell.length_c   1.000
_cell.angle_alpha   90.00
_cell.angle_beta   90.00
_cell.angle_gamma   90.00
#
_symmetry.space_group_name_H-M   'P 1'
#
loop_
_entity.id
_entity.type
_entity.pdbx_description
1 polymer ?
#
loop_
_entity_poly.entity_id
_entity_poly.type
_entity_poly.pdbx_seq_one_letter_code
_entity_poly.pdbx_strand_id
1 'polypeptide(L)' 'MKEYITKRVHELYWKEDINCARTTLICLSELFKIAIEPQVICSAIGLHGAGGYRAQCGLIEGTLMFIGSIFIC' A
#
# COMPACT_ATOMS: atom_id res chain seq x y z
N MET A 1 -13.70 11.15 -4.19
CA MET A 1 -12.45 10.70 -3.52
C MET A 1 -12.70 9.53 -2.57
N LYS A 2 -13.52 9.68 -1.52
CA LYS A 2 -13.85 8.57 -0.60
C LYS A 2 -14.40 7.33 -1.34
N GLU A 3 -15.36 7.51 -2.24
CA GLU A 3 -15.93 6.42 -3.03
C GLU A 3 -14.90 5.70 -3.91
N TYR A 4 -13.98 6.46 -4.51
CA TYR A 4 -12.87 5.89 -5.29
C TYR A 4 -12.00 5.00 -4.41
N ILE A 5 -11.57 5.52 -3.26
CA ILE A 5 -10.73 4.76 -2.32
C ILE A 5 -11.47 3.51 -1.83
N THR A 6 -12.74 3.62 -1.46
CA THR A 6 -13.54 2.47 -1.01
C THR A 6 -13.64 1.40 -2.10
N LYS A 7 -13.91 1.80 -3.35
CA LYS A 7 -13.96 0.88 -4.48
C LYS A 7 -12.60 0.21 -4.71
N ARG A 8 -11.52 0.99 -4.70
CA ARG A 8 -10.18 0.48 -4.99
C ARG A 8 -9.67 -0.46 -3.89
N VAL A 9 -9.92 -0.14 -2.63
CA VAL A 9 -9.65 -1.02 -1.49
C VAL A 9 -10.47 -2.31 -1.60
N HIS A 10 -11.74 -2.24 -2.02
CA HIS A 10 -12.54 -3.44 -2.22
C HIS A 10 -11.99 -4.34 -3.34
N GLU A 11 -11.52 -3.77 -4.44
CA GLU A 11 -10.87 -4.56 -5.50
C GLU A 11 -9.55 -5.18 -5.02
N LEU A 12 -8.64 -4.39 -4.48
CA LEU A 12 -7.30 -4.85 -4.11
C LEU A 12 -7.32 -5.78 -2.89
N TYR A 13 -7.91 -5.32 -1.79
CA TYR A 13 -7.83 -6.04 -0.52
C TYR A 13 -8.82 -7.20 -0.44
N TRP A 14 -10.05 -7.02 -0.94
CA TRP A 14 -11.08 -8.06 -0.79
C TRP A 14 -11.14 -9.05 -1.95
N LYS A 15 -10.92 -8.60 -3.20
CA LYS A 15 -11.00 -9.50 -4.36
C LYS A 15 -9.65 -10.09 -4.74
N GLU A 16 -8.59 -9.29 -4.69
CA GLU A 16 -7.24 -9.71 -5.07
C GLU A 16 -6.37 -10.20 -3.90
N ASP A 17 -6.90 -10.14 -2.66
CA ASP A 17 -6.21 -10.53 -1.41
C ASP A 17 -4.85 -9.84 -1.24
N ILE A 18 -4.74 -8.60 -1.72
CA ILE A 18 -3.54 -7.79 -1.57
C ILE A 18 -3.52 -7.17 -0.17
N ASN A 19 -2.41 -7.35 0.55
CA ASN A 19 -2.30 -6.84 1.91
C ASN A 19 -2.49 -5.31 2.04
N CYS A 20 -2.72 -4.84 3.27
CA CYS A 20 -2.99 -3.44 3.57
C CYS A 20 -1.88 -2.48 3.09
N ALA A 21 -0.61 -2.88 3.17
CA ALA A 21 0.52 -2.03 2.80
C ALA A 21 0.59 -1.80 1.29
N ARG A 22 0.49 -2.88 0.51
CA ARG A 22 0.46 -2.82 -0.95
C ARG A 22 -0.79 -2.10 -1.46
N THR A 23 -1.95 -2.35 -0.84
CA THR A 23 -3.19 -1.63 -1.16
C THR A 23 -3.03 -0.13 -0.96
N THR A 24 -2.41 0.28 0.15
CA THR A 24 -2.13 1.69 0.46
C THR A 24 -1.19 2.31 -0.57
N LEU A 25 -0.07 1.64 -0.88
CA LEU A 25 0.89 2.09 -1.89
C LEU A 25 0.24 2.32 -3.25
N ILE A 26 -0.54 1.35 -3.73
CA ILE A 26 -1.24 1.43 -5.02
C ILE A 26 -2.23 2.61 -5.01
N CYS A 27 -3.09 2.71 -3.99
CA CYS A 27 -4.08 3.78 -3.92
C CYS A 27 -3.41 5.18 -3.90
N LEU A 28 -2.32 5.34 -3.14
CA LEU A 28 -1.60 6.61 -3.09
C LEU A 28 -0.88 6.91 -4.41
N SER A 29 -0.25 5.91 -5.03
CA SER A 29 0.40 6.06 -6.36
C SER A 29 -0.58 6.56 -7.42
N GLU A 30 -1.80 5.99 -7.44
CA GLU A 30 -2.86 6.36 -8.38
C GLU A 30 -3.41 7.78 -8.10
N LEU A 31 -3.64 8.11 -6.83
CA LEU A 31 -4.19 9.42 -6.43
C LEU A 31 -3.22 10.57 -6.70
N PHE A 32 -1.94 10.37 -6.40
CA PHE A 32 -0.91 11.40 -6.58
C PHE A 32 -0.22 11.32 -7.95
N LYS A 33 -0.55 10.32 -8.77
CA LYS A 33 0.05 10.05 -10.08
C LYS A 33 1.58 9.92 -10.01
N ILE A 34 2.05 9.26 -8.96
CA ILE A 34 3.48 9.01 -8.72
C ILE A 34 3.73 7.55 -9.03
N ALA A 35 4.65 7.29 -9.96
CA ALA A 35 5.08 5.92 -10.25
C ALA A 35 5.83 5.35 -9.04
N ILE A 36 5.42 4.18 -8.58
CA ILE A 36 6.15 3.41 -7.56
C ILE A 36 6.83 2.25 -8.27
N GLU A 37 8.14 2.13 -8.08
CA GLU A 37 8.91 1.03 -8.64
C GLU A 37 8.37 -0.33 -8.17
N PRO A 38 8.30 -1.35 -9.04
CA PRO A 38 7.78 -2.67 -8.68
C PRO A 38 8.49 -3.28 -7.47
N GLN A 39 9.79 -2.98 -7.28
CA GLN A 39 10.56 -3.44 -6.13
C GLN A 39 9.97 -2.96 -4.80
N VAL A 40 9.48 -1.72 -4.72
CA VAL A 40 8.85 -1.17 -3.52
C VAL A 40 7.55 -1.91 -3.22
N ILE A 41 6.73 -2.15 -4.23
CA ILE A 41 5.48 -2.93 -4.09
C ILE A 41 5.78 -4.37 -3.64
N CYS A 42 6.80 -5.02 -4.21
CA CYS A 42 7.21 -6.38 -3.84
C CYS A 42 7.77 -6.45 -2.42
N SER A 43 8.53 -5.44 -1.97
CA SER A 43 9.07 -5.40 -0.61
C SER A 43 7.97 -5.38 0.46
N ALA A 44 6.79 -4.85 0.13
CA ALA A 44 5.64 -4.79 1.02
C ALA A 44 4.85 -6.11 1.14
N ILE A 45 5.21 -7.20 0.44
CA ILE A 45 4.48 -8.49 0.49
C ILE A 45 4.43 -9.06 1.92
N GLY A 46 5.54 -8.98 2.65
CA GLY A 46 5.67 -9.50 4.02
C GLY A 46 4.93 -8.69 5.09
N LEU A 47 4.36 -7.54 4.75
CA LEU A 47 3.75 -6.61 5.70
C LEU A 47 2.30 -6.96 6.07
N HIS A 48 1.84 -8.18 5.74
CA HIS A 48 0.55 -8.68 6.19
C HIS A 48 0.58 -8.90 7.72
N GLY A 49 0.00 -7.96 8.48
CA GLY A 49 0.06 -7.99 9.95
C GLY A 49 1.50 -7.96 10.48
N ALA A 50 2.39 -7.23 9.79
CA ALA A 50 3.84 -7.24 10.02
C ALA A 50 4.41 -8.67 10.06
N GLY A 51 4.14 -9.47 9.04
CA GLY A 51 4.57 -10.87 8.96
C GLY A 51 3.91 -11.79 9.98
N GLY A 52 2.72 -11.44 10.48
CA GLY A 52 2.02 -12.18 11.53
C GLY A 52 2.47 -11.86 12.96
N TYR A 53 3.46 -10.99 13.15
CA TYR A 53 3.89 -10.53 14.48
C TYR A 53 2.91 -9.55 15.14
N ARG A 54 1.85 -9.12 14.42
CA ARG A 54 0.85 -8.16 14.89
C ARG A 54 1.48 -6.85 15.38
N ALA A 55 2.55 -6.44 14.71
CA ALA A 55 3.25 -5.19 14.97
C ALA A 55 2.55 -4.02 14.24
N GLN A 56 3.29 -3.16 13.56
CA GLN A 56 2.71 -2.01 12.88
C GLN A 56 1.67 -2.42 11.83
N CYS A 57 0.65 -1.58 11.68
CA CYS A 57 -0.42 -1.80 10.71
C CYS A 57 0.08 -1.46 9.31
N GLY A 58 -0.22 -2.31 8.32
CA GLY A 58 0.16 -2.08 6.93
C GLY A 58 -0.37 -0.76 6.35
N LEU A 59 -1.43 -0.18 6.90
CA LEU A 59 -1.89 1.17 6.51
C LEU A 59 -0.82 2.24 6.82
N ILE A 60 -0.16 2.12 7.98
CA ILE A 60 0.91 3.05 8.38
C ILE A 60 2.18 2.74 7.59
N GLU A 61 2.59 1.46 7.53
CA GLU A 61 3.82 1.05 6.84
C GLU A 61 3.77 1.41 5.34
N GLY A 62 2.68 1.11 4.65
CA GLY A 62 2.51 1.46 3.23
C GLY A 62 2.52 2.97 2.98
N THR A 63 1.95 3.76 3.90
CA THR A 63 2.01 5.23 3.81
C THR A 63 3.43 5.75 4.00
N LEU A 64 4.17 5.22 4.98
CA LEU A 64 5.57 5.60 5.22
C LEU A 64 6.47 5.21 4.05
N MET A 65 6.27 4.03 3.46
CA MET A 65 6.97 3.61 2.26
C MET A 65 6.67 4.51 1.06
N PHE A 66 5.42 4.94 0.90
CA PHE A 66 5.03 5.90 -0.14
C PHE A 66 5.74 7.23 0.03
N ILE A 67 5.68 7.81 1.24
CA ILE A 67 6.36 9.07 1.57
C ILE A 67 7.87 8.92 1.34
N GLY A 68 8.48 7.84 1.80
CA GLY A 68 9.91 7.56 1.58
C GLY A 68 10.27 7.51 0.09
N SER A 69 9.42 6.89 -0.74
CA SER A 69 9.62 6.81 -2.20
C SER A 69 9.59 8.17 -2.90
N ILE A 70 8.94 9.18 -2.30
CA ILE A 70 8.90 10.56 -2.82
C ILE A 70 10.17 11.33 -2.46
N PHE A 71 10.69 11.13 -1.25
CA PHE A 71 11.80 11.93 -0.71
C PHE A 71 13.19 11.33 -0.95
N ILE A 72 13.28 10.03 -1.30
CA ILE A 72 14.55 9.30 -1.50
C ILE A 72 14.91 9.17 -2.99
N CYS A 73 14.01 9.55 -3.90
CA CYS A 73 14.27 9.63 -5.35
C CYS A 73 14.75 11.03 -5.77
#